data_AF-A0A501WFD6-F1
#
_entry.id   AF-A0A501WFD6-F1
#
_cell.length_a   1.000
_cell.length_b   1.000
_cell.length_c   1.000
_cell.angle_alpha   90.00
_cell.angle_beta   90.00
_cell.angle_gamma   90.00
#
_symmetry.space_group_name_H-M   'P 1'
#
loop_
_entity.id
_entity.type
_entity.pdbx_description
1 polymer ?
#
loop_
_entity_poly.entity_id
_entity_poly.type
_entity_poly.pdbx_seq_one_letter_code
_entity_poly.pdbx_strand_id
1 'polypeptide(L)'
;MKLSDWARKQGISYRTAWNQFRSGKLPVPARQLPTGTIIVDEVVRESKAVIYTRVSSSDKKKDLDGQIARCLSFANAQGIAVSATVSEIGS
;
A
#
# COMPACT_ATOMS: atom_id res chain seq x y z
N MET A 1 -2.00 8.38 -14.48
CA MET A 1 -2.85 9.61 -14.57
C MET A 1 -2.12 10.72 -15.32
N LYS A 2 -2.81 11.74 -15.86
CA LYS A 2 -2.12 12.90 -16.48
C LYS A 2 -1.39 13.72 -15.41
N LEU A 3 -0.28 14.36 -15.78
CA LEU A 3 0.48 15.23 -14.86
C LEU A 3 -0.37 16.36 -14.25
N SER A 4 -1.33 16.90 -15.02
CA SER A 4 -2.28 17.92 -14.54
C SER A 4 -3.17 17.41 -13.40
N ASP A 5 -3.63 16.17 -13.49
CA ASP A 5 -4.50 15.57 -12.48
C ASP A 5 -3.71 15.15 -11.25
N TRP A 6 -2.49 14.66 -11.46
CA TRP A 6 -1.55 14.41 -10.39
C TRP A 6 -1.22 15.69 -9.62
N ALA A 7 -0.90 16.78 -10.32
CA ALA A 7 -0.61 18.07 -9.71
C ALA A 7 -1.78 18.56 -8.84
N ARG A 8 -3.03 18.42 -9.35
CA ARG A 8 -4.24 18.74 -8.59
C ARG A 8 -4.40 17.87 -7.35
N LYS A 9 -4.19 16.55 -7.44
CA LYS A 9 -4.22 15.63 -6.29
C LYS A 9 -3.19 15.99 -5.21
N GLN A 10 -2.01 16.44 -5.62
CA GLN A 10 -0.94 16.86 -4.71
C GLN A 10 -1.10 18.30 -4.19
N GLY A 11 -2.11 19.05 -4.66
CA GLY A 11 -2.32 20.44 -4.27
C GLY A 11 -1.29 21.43 -4.83
N ILE A 12 -0.60 21.09 -5.92
CA ILE A 12 0.40 21.96 -6.57
C ILE A 12 -0.04 22.42 -7.95
N SER A 13 0.54 23.52 -8.43
CA SER A 13 0.28 24.01 -9.78
C SER A 13 0.85 23.05 -10.84
N TYR A 14 0.21 22.99 -12.01
CA TYR A 14 0.73 22.23 -13.15
C TYR A 14 2.14 22.67 -13.54
N ARG A 15 2.44 23.97 -13.50
CA ARG A 15 3.76 24.50 -13.86
C ARG A 15 4.85 24.03 -12.88
N THR A 16 4.52 23.92 -11.59
CA THR A 16 5.40 23.34 -10.58
C THR A 16 5.71 21.87 -10.89
N ALA A 17 4.68 21.06 -11.16
CA ALA A 17 4.85 19.66 -11.52
C ALA A 17 5.64 19.47 -12.83
N TRP A 18 5.40 20.33 -13.82
CA TRP A 18 6.13 20.31 -15.09
C TRP A 18 7.61 20.66 -14.92
N ASN A 19 7.93 21.67 -14.12
CA ASN A 19 9.32 22.01 -13.78
C ASN A 19 10.02 20.84 -13.06
N GLN A 20 9.33 20.19 -12.11
CA GLN A 20 9.85 19.01 -11.42
C GLN A 20 10.14 17.87 -12.40
N PHE A 21 9.21 17.56 -13.31
CA PHE A 21 9.41 16.56 -14.36
C PHE A 21 10.61 16.89 -15.25
N ARG A 22 10.69 18.13 -15.77
CA ARG A 22 11.79 18.56 -16.63
C ARG A 22 13.14 18.54 -15.93
N SER A 23 13.17 18.79 -14.62
CA SER A 23 14.39 18.71 -13.81
C SER A 23 14.72 17.30 -13.30
N GLY A 24 13.90 16.28 -13.63
CA GLY A 24 14.06 14.91 -13.13
C GLY A 24 13.79 14.75 -11.63
N LYS A 25 13.18 15.74 -10.97
CA LYS A 25 12.90 15.76 -9.51
C LYS A 25 11.47 15.37 -9.16
N LEU A 26 10.73 14.80 -10.11
CA LEU A 26 9.39 14.34 -9.83
C LEU A 26 9.47 13.15 -8.86
N PRO A 27 8.76 13.14 -7.72
CA PRO A 27 8.89 12.11 -6.69
C PRO A 27 8.24 10.76 -7.09
N VAL A 28 7.67 10.69 -8.30
CA VAL A 28 6.94 9.55 -8.82
C VAL A 28 7.42 9.25 -10.25
N PRO A 29 7.38 7.98 -10.67
CA PRO A 29 7.69 7.61 -12.05
C PRO A 29 6.71 8.31 -13.00
N ALA A 30 7.25 8.91 -14.06
CA ALA A 30 6.47 9.51 -15.11
C ALA A 30 7.19 9.38 -16.45
N ARG A 31 6.40 9.29 -17.51
CA ARG A 31 6.89 9.16 -18.89
C ARG A 31 6.18 10.16 -19.79
N GLN A 32 6.93 10.71 -20.74
CA GLN A 32 6.39 11.56 -21.78
C GLN A 32 6.06 10.72 -23.01
N LEU A 33 4.83 10.83 -23.51
CA LEU A 33 4.41 10.23 -24.77
C LEU A 33 5.02 11.00 -25.96
N PRO A 34 5.12 10.38 -27.15
CA PRO A 34 5.56 11.09 -28.36
C PRO A 34 4.73 12.34 -28.69
N THR A 35 3.47 12.39 -28.25
CA THR A 35 2.58 13.56 -28.39
C THR A 35 2.89 14.70 -27.41
N GLY A 36 3.90 14.54 -26.56
CA GLY A 36 4.29 15.51 -25.54
C GLY A 36 3.52 15.41 -24.21
N THR A 37 2.49 14.55 -24.14
CA THR A 37 1.70 14.36 -22.90
C THR A 37 2.49 13.60 -21.85
N ILE A 38 2.52 14.12 -20.62
CA ILE A 38 3.20 13.47 -19.49
C ILE A 38 2.19 12.63 -18.70
N ILE A 39 2.49 11.34 -18.60
CA ILE A 39 1.74 10.36 -17.82
C ILE A 39 2.54 10.03 -16.56
N VAL A 40 1.91 10.23 -15.41
CA VAL A 40 2.41 9.78 -14.11
C VAL A 40 1.91 8.36 -13.91
N ASP A 41 2.84 7.43 -13.69
CA ASP A 41 2.50 6.06 -13.35
C ASP A 41 2.15 6.04 -11.86
N GLU A 42 0.91 5.70 -11.56
CA GLU A 42 0.44 5.65 -10.18
C GLU A 42 1.07 4.41 -9.54
N VAL A 43 2.06 4.62 -8.68
CA VAL A 43 2.57 3.54 -7.82
C VAL A 43 1.48 3.30 -6.80
N VAL A 44 0.53 2.41 -7.13
CA VAL A 44 -0.41 1.87 -6.16
C VAL A 44 0.45 1.14 -5.15
N ARG A 45 0.71 1.78 -4.01
CA ARG A 45 1.25 1.09 -2.85
C ARG A 45 0.13 0.18 -2.38
N GLU A 46 0.16 -1.08 -2.82
CA GLU A 46 -0.70 -2.11 -2.30
C GLU A 46 -0.55 -2.10 -0.78
N SER A 47 -1.61 -1.67 -0.11
CA SER A 47 -1.64 -1.64 1.35
C SER A 47 -1.82 -3.09 1.78
N LYS A 48 -0.73 -3.73 2.21
CA LYS A 48 -0.76 -5.12 2.65
C LYS A 48 -1.21 -5.17 4.10
N ALA A 49 -2.32 -5.85 4.36
CA ALA A 49 -2.74 -6.18 5.72
C ALA A 49 -2.09 -7.50 6.16
N VAL A 50 -1.64 -7.56 7.42
CA VAL A 50 -1.06 -8.77 8.02
C VAL A 50 -1.77 -9.04 9.33
N ILE A 51 -2.10 -10.30 9.61
CA ILE A 51 -2.61 -10.73 10.91
C ILE A 51 -1.44 -11.22 11.74
N TYR A 52 -1.23 -10.60 12.91
CA TYR A 52 -0.26 -11.06 13.89
C TYR A 52 -0.99 -11.64 15.10
N THR A 53 -0.55 -12.82 15.54
CA THR A 53 -1.09 -13.52 16.71
C THR A 53 0.04 -13.96 17.62
N ARG A 54 -0.15 -13.84 18.94
CA ARG A 54 0.86 -14.22 19.91
C ARG A 54 0.22 -14.86 21.13
N VAL A 55 0.89 -15.89 21.66
CA VAL A 55 0.57 -16.48 22.97
C VAL A 55 1.78 -16.36 23.89
N SER A 56 1.55 -16.26 25.21
CA SER A 56 2.60 -16.10 26.22
C SER A 56 3.07 -17.42 26.87
N SER A 57 2.61 -18.57 26.34
CA SER A 57 3.03 -19.89 26.79
C SER A 57 2.90 -20.87 25.63
N SER A 58 3.83 -21.82 25.57
CA SER A 58 3.81 -22.94 24.62
C SER A 58 2.58 -23.84 24.78
N ASP A 59 2.00 -23.91 25.98
CA ASP A 59 0.78 -24.69 26.26
C ASP A 59 -0.43 -24.18 25.47
N LYS A 60 -0.40 -22.90 25.09
CA LYS A 60 -1.44 -22.19 24.34
C LYS A 60 -1.18 -22.17 22.84
N LYS A 61 -0.17 -22.90 22.35
CA LYS A 61 0.15 -22.98 20.91
C LYS A 61 -1.05 -23.41 20.06
N LYS A 62 -1.88 -24.33 20.57
CA LYS A 62 -3.08 -24.81 19.86
C LYS A 62 -4.15 -23.72 19.67
N ASP A 63 -4.11 -22.65 20.45
CA ASP A 63 -5.06 -21.56 20.36
C ASP A 63 -4.73 -20.56 19.24
N LEU A 64 -3.48 -20.57 18.73
CA LEU A 64 -3.02 -19.65 17.69
C LEU A 64 -3.82 -19.80 16.40
N ASP A 65 -4.04 -21.03 15.95
CA ASP A 65 -4.80 -21.29 14.72
C ASP A 65 -6.24 -20.77 14.83
N GLY A 66 -6.87 -20.94 15.99
CA GLY A 66 -8.20 -20.42 16.27
C GLY A 66 -8.27 -18.90 16.38
N GLN A 67 -7.20 -18.24 16.83
CA GLN A 67 -7.08 -16.78 16.82
C GLN A 67 -6.92 -16.25 15.39
N ILE A 68 -6.03 -16.87 14.60
CA ILE A 68 -5.81 -16.52 13.19
C ILE A 68 -7.11 -16.65 12.39
N ALA A 69 -7.84 -17.76 12.55
CA ALA A 69 -9.09 -18.00 11.83
C ALA A 69 -10.16 -16.94 12.11
N ARG A 70 -10.30 -16.50 13.38
CA ARG A 70 -11.24 -15.43 13.75
C ARG A 70 -10.85 -14.09 13.15
N CYS A 71 -9.57 -13.73 13.20
CA CYS A 71 -9.07 -12.50 12.60
C CYS A 71 -9.22 -12.51 11.06
N LEU A 72 -8.98 -13.64 10.41
CA LEU A 72 -9.19 -13.80 8.96
C LEU A 72 -10.66 -13.64 8.59
N SER A 73 -11.57 -14.27 9.33
CA SER A 73 -13.01 -14.14 9.11
C SER A 73 -13.46 -12.68 9.22
N PHE A 74 -12.99 -11.96 10.24
CA PHE A 74 -13.27 -10.53 10.40
C PHE A 74 -12.71 -9.70 9.24
N ALA A 75 -11.45 -9.91 8.87
CA ALA A 75 -10.80 -9.17 7.78
C ALA A 75 -11.53 -9.37 6.44
N ASN A 76 -11.90 -10.61 6.14
CA ASN A 76 -12.66 -10.94 4.94
C ASN A 76 -14.05 -10.27 4.92
N ALA A 77 -14.75 -10.24 6.06
CA ALA A 77 -16.04 -9.56 6.17
C ALA A 77 -15.94 -8.04 5.95
N GLN A 78 -14.77 -7.44 6.23
CA GLN A 78 -14.48 -6.02 6.00
C GLN A 78 -13.88 -5.74 4.61
N GLY A 79 -13.73 -6.75 3.76
CA GLY A 79 -13.09 -6.61 2.44
C GLY A 79 -11.58 -6.32 2.51
N ILE A 80 -10.94 -6.61 3.65
CA ILE A 80 -9.51 -6.41 3.86
C ILE A 80 -8.77 -7.65 3.36
N ALA A 81 -8.00 -7.49 2.28
CA ALA A 81 -7.14 -8.55 1.75
C ALA A 81 -5.91 -8.75 2.66
N VAL A 82 -5.89 -9.88 3.37
CA VAL A 82 -4.76 -10.25 4.23
C VAL A 82 -3.67 -10.90 3.40
N SER A 83 -2.47 -10.31 3.40
CA SER A 83 -1.31 -10.78 2.62
C SER A 83 -0.50 -11.84 3.35
N ALA A 84 -0.54 -11.89 4.69
CA ALA A 84 0.20 -12.85 5.49
C ALA A 84 -0.41 -13.02 6.88
N THR A 85 -0.12 -14.15 7.52
CA THR A 85 -0.36 -14.39 8.94
C THR A 85 0.98 -14.67 9.61
N VAL A 86 1.20 -14.09 10.78
CA VAL A 86 2.43 -14.25 11.58
C VAL A 86 2.02 -14.69 12.97
N SER A 87 2.65 -15.74 13.48
CA SER A 87 2.40 -16.25 14.83
C SER A 87 3.67 -16.32 15.66
N GLU A 88 3.55 -15.98 16.95
CA GLU A 88 4.65 -15.97 17.90
C GLU A 88 4.25 -16.66 19.22
N ILE A 89 5.21 -17.31 19.87
CA ILE A 89 5.07 -17.83 21.23
C ILE A 89 6.13 -17.12 22.09
N GLY A 90 5.67 -16.24 22.98
CA GLY A 90 6.53 -15.66 24.00
C GLY A 90 6.73 -16.68 25.13
N SER A 91 7.98 -16.95 25.50
CA SER A 91 8.33 -17.72 26.70
C SER A 91 8.57 -16.82 27.90
#